data_AF-A0AAD2D109-F1
#
_entry.id   AF-A0AAD2D109-F1
#
_cell.length_a   1.000
_cell.length_b   1.000
_cell.length_c   1.000
_cell.angle_alpha   90.00
_cell.angle_beta   90.00
_cell.angle_gamma   90.00
#
_symmetry.space_group_name_H-M   'P 1'
#
loop_
_entity.id
_entity.type
_entity.pdbx_description
1 polymer ?
#
loop_
_entity_poly.entity_id
_entity_poly.type
_entity_poly.pdbx_seq_one_letter_code
_entity_poly.pdbx_strand_id
1 'polypeptide(L)'
;MVNLERRRHIYFESGRRLREEKLRNGILSLTSQGLNGDDLKQILINLNPHLPTNADEPAGKRRRVEGKEGFIARLSSCSHIVEVDLSYNQRLGAFGMDHIHLLPPQVHSLNLNNCGLSVDGFRKICKLMETNTTITQFRLCDTYMNNDKAECVGTMLAKNSTLKELSISINCLMGLGKEGCKFLGDGLRQNKRLKRLGYFQKEDHEALLYFASVLMDGGGSELQTFRILTNSFSDASAFERVVIPKWTTVLQKCENLVDLGVDHNGLWGKEISFWLELNSFQARQVTRAGKSKELADTLEKASRRKRVDVVYFLIQNNCRLFGS
;
A
#
# COMPACT_ATOMS: atom_id res chain seq x y z
N MET A 1 -37.38 -37.34 -2.33
CA MET A 1 -37.51 -36.39 -1.19
C MET A 1 -36.17 -35.70 -0.99
N VAL A 2 -36.15 -34.41 -1.32
CA VAL A 2 -35.23 -33.31 -0.95
C VAL A 2 -33.77 -33.67 -0.61
N ASN A 3 -32.93 -33.54 -1.65
CA ASN A 3 -31.61 -32.89 -1.68
C ASN A 3 -31.08 -32.38 -0.31
N LEU A 4 -30.34 -33.24 0.40
CA LEU A 4 -29.37 -32.78 1.38
C LEU A 4 -28.24 -32.11 0.61
N GLU A 5 -28.28 -30.77 0.52
CA GLU A 5 -27.13 -29.95 0.14
C GLU A 5 -25.91 -30.43 0.92
N ARG A 6 -25.08 -31.27 0.30
CA ARG A 6 -23.72 -31.53 0.77
C ARG A 6 -22.96 -30.21 0.66
N ARG A 7 -23.09 -29.34 1.66
CA ARG A 7 -22.23 -28.17 1.83
C ARG A 7 -20.82 -28.70 2.08
N ARG A 8 -20.06 -28.90 1.00
CA ARG A 8 -18.69 -29.40 1.02
C ARG A 8 -17.84 -28.40 1.82
N HIS A 9 -17.31 -28.84 2.96
CA HIS A 9 -16.43 -28.04 3.80
C HIS A 9 -14.98 -28.25 3.38
N ILE A 10 -14.21 -27.16 3.37
CA ILE A 10 -12.84 -27.13 2.89
C ILE A 10 -11.92 -27.22 4.09
N TYR A 11 -11.07 -28.24 4.13
CA TYR A 11 -10.10 -28.47 5.19
C TYR A 11 -8.71 -28.09 4.70
N PHE A 12 -8.00 -27.23 5.42
CA PHE A 12 -6.55 -27.05 5.21
C PHE A 12 -5.81 -28.34 5.59
N GLU A 13 -4.53 -28.45 5.23
CA GLU A 13 -3.67 -29.50 5.81
C GLU A 13 -3.62 -29.45 7.34
N SER A 14 -3.92 -28.27 7.93
CA SER A 14 -4.07 -28.08 9.37
C SER A 14 -5.41 -28.54 9.96
N GLY A 15 -6.33 -29.09 9.14
CA GLY A 15 -7.66 -29.55 9.57
C GLY A 15 -8.67 -28.43 9.87
N ARG A 16 -8.32 -27.15 9.68
CA ARG A 16 -9.27 -26.03 9.88
C ARG A 16 -10.16 -25.82 8.65
N ARG A 17 -11.37 -25.31 8.89
CA ARG A 17 -12.37 -25.05 7.85
C ARG A 17 -12.22 -23.63 7.26
N LEU A 18 -12.04 -23.51 5.94
CA LEU A 18 -12.16 -22.22 5.24
C LEU A 18 -13.66 -21.88 5.03
N ARG A 19 -14.09 -20.69 5.46
CA ARG A 19 -15.50 -20.23 5.35
C ARG A 19 -15.72 -19.45 4.04
N GLU A 20 -16.89 -19.61 3.41
CA GLU A 20 -17.30 -18.91 2.16
C GLU A 20 -17.28 -17.37 2.29
N GLU A 21 -17.38 -16.86 3.52
CA GLU A 21 -17.33 -15.43 3.85
C GLU A 21 -16.04 -14.72 3.39
N LYS A 22 -15.03 -15.52 3.02
CA LYS A 22 -13.73 -15.07 2.54
C LYS A 22 -13.70 -14.68 1.06
N LEU A 23 -14.77 -14.96 0.32
CA LEU A 23 -14.98 -14.53 -1.06
C LEU A 23 -16.13 -13.51 -1.07
N ARG A 24 -15.81 -12.22 -1.10
CA ARG A 24 -16.83 -11.15 -1.17
C ARG A 24 -16.32 -10.00 -2.02
N ASN A 25 -17.17 -9.50 -2.91
CA ASN A 25 -16.94 -8.27 -3.67
C ASN A 25 -15.57 -8.22 -4.40
N GLY A 26 -15.13 -9.35 -4.98
CA GLY A 26 -13.84 -9.43 -5.67
C GLY A 26 -12.61 -9.57 -4.77
N ILE A 27 -12.80 -9.78 -3.46
CA ILE A 27 -11.74 -9.98 -2.48
C ILE A 27 -11.70 -11.46 -2.09
N LEU A 28 -10.52 -12.06 -2.18
CA LEU A 28 -10.19 -13.35 -1.61
C LEU A 28 -9.32 -13.17 -0.35
N SER A 29 -9.95 -13.26 0.83
CA SER A 29 -9.26 -13.12 2.12
C SER A 29 -8.89 -14.46 2.75
N LEU A 30 -7.63 -14.83 2.63
CA LEU A 30 -7.03 -16.03 3.22
C LEU A 30 -6.14 -15.70 4.43
N THR A 31 -6.43 -14.61 5.14
CA THR A 31 -5.68 -14.17 6.31
C THR A 31 -5.66 -15.21 7.44
N SER A 32 -4.51 -15.42 8.08
CA SER A 32 -4.34 -16.27 9.28
C SER A 32 -4.88 -17.71 9.13
N GLN A 33 -4.69 -18.33 7.96
CA GLN A 33 -5.18 -19.67 7.68
C GLN A 33 -4.13 -20.77 7.89
N GLY A 34 -2.89 -20.39 8.16
CA GLY A 34 -1.78 -21.32 8.33
C GLY A 34 -1.32 -21.95 7.01
N LEU A 35 -1.52 -21.25 5.89
CA LEU A 35 -1.11 -21.70 4.55
C LEU A 35 0.40 -21.87 4.47
N ASN A 36 0.83 -22.96 3.84
CA ASN A 36 2.22 -23.16 3.41
C ASN A 36 2.38 -22.85 1.90
N GLY A 37 3.61 -22.95 1.38
CA GLY A 37 3.86 -22.67 -0.03
C GLY A 37 3.15 -23.61 -1.01
N ASP A 38 2.91 -24.88 -0.65
CA ASP A 38 2.15 -25.82 -1.49
C ASP A 38 0.68 -25.43 -1.58
N ASP A 39 0.07 -25.02 -0.46
CA ASP A 39 -1.29 -24.49 -0.46
C ASP A 39 -1.38 -23.25 -1.36
N LEU A 40 -0.41 -22.32 -1.28
CA LEU A 40 -0.37 -21.14 -2.14
C LEU A 40 -0.23 -21.51 -3.62
N LYS A 41 0.66 -22.44 -3.97
CA LYS A 41 0.81 -22.94 -5.36
C LYS A 41 -0.53 -23.42 -5.89
N GLN A 42 -1.21 -24.28 -5.14
CA GLN A 42 -2.50 -24.83 -5.55
C GLN A 42 -3.58 -23.73 -5.66
N ILE A 43 -3.63 -22.79 -4.74
CA ILE A 43 -4.58 -21.66 -4.81
C ILE A 43 -4.34 -20.86 -6.09
N LEU A 44 -3.10 -20.50 -6.40
CA LEU A 44 -2.79 -19.66 -7.57
C LEU A 44 -3.05 -20.38 -8.90
N ILE A 45 -2.72 -21.68 -9.01
CA ILE A 45 -3.06 -22.48 -10.19
C ILE A 45 -4.57 -22.45 -10.45
N ASN A 46 -5.37 -22.59 -9.39
CA ASN A 46 -6.82 -22.64 -9.54
C ASN A 46 -7.46 -21.28 -9.77
N LEU A 47 -6.82 -20.20 -9.34
CA LEU A 47 -7.25 -18.84 -9.68
C LEU A 47 -6.93 -18.46 -11.13
N ASN A 48 -6.02 -19.19 -11.77
CA ASN A 48 -5.61 -18.95 -13.16
C ASN A 48 -5.75 -20.24 -14.00
N PRO A 49 -6.99 -20.66 -14.31
CA PRO A 49 -7.28 -21.93 -14.99
C PRO A 49 -6.75 -22.00 -16.43
N HIS A 50 -6.24 -20.89 -16.98
CA HIS A 50 -5.63 -20.82 -18.31
C HIS A 50 -4.11 -21.05 -18.30
N LEU A 51 -3.50 -21.26 -17.12
CA LEU A 51 -2.11 -21.71 -17.05
C LEU A 51 -1.97 -23.06 -17.80
N PRO A 52 -0.89 -23.26 -18.59
CA PRO A 52 -0.62 -24.56 -19.17
C PRO A 52 -0.50 -25.56 -18.03
N THR A 53 -1.43 -26.51 -17.94
CA THR A 53 -1.28 -27.64 -17.03
C THR A 53 -0.09 -28.44 -17.55
N ASN A 54 1.06 -28.36 -16.87
CA ASN A 54 2.18 -29.24 -17.16
C ASN A 54 1.66 -30.69 -17.10
N ALA A 55 1.68 -31.37 -18.24
CA ALA A 55 1.19 -32.74 -18.41
C ALA A 55 1.99 -33.79 -17.62
N ASP A 56 3.03 -33.37 -16.89
CA ASP A 56 4.03 -34.25 -16.27
C ASP A 56 3.99 -34.28 -14.73
N GLU A 57 3.01 -33.68 -14.05
CA GLU A 57 2.86 -33.90 -12.60
C GLU A 57 2.19 -35.27 -12.36
N PRO A 58 2.89 -36.28 -11.81
CA PRO A 58 2.34 -37.62 -11.68
C PRO A 58 1.13 -37.60 -10.74
N ALA A 59 0.01 -38.13 -11.24
CA ALA A 59 -1.28 -38.20 -10.55
C ALA A 59 -1.22 -38.85 -9.14
N GLY A 60 -0.15 -39.58 -8.84
CA GLY A 60 0.07 -40.33 -7.60
C GLY A 60 0.47 -39.52 -6.36
N LYS A 61 0.72 -38.21 -6.44
CA LYS A 61 0.95 -37.35 -5.26
C LYS A 61 -0.20 -36.40 -4.91
N ARG A 62 -1.37 -36.56 -5.55
CA ARG A 62 -2.60 -35.92 -5.06
C ARG A 62 -2.98 -36.55 -3.73
N ARG A 63 -2.46 -36.03 -2.61
CA ARG A 63 -2.96 -36.35 -1.29
C ARG A 63 -4.44 -35.96 -1.26
N ARG A 64 -5.31 -36.97 -1.33
CA ARG A 64 -6.77 -36.83 -1.35
C ARG A 64 -7.21 -36.29 0.02
N VAL A 65 -7.29 -34.98 0.15
CA VAL A 65 -7.94 -34.34 1.30
C VAL A 65 -9.32 -33.93 0.83
N GLU A 66 -10.30 -34.82 1.04
CA GLU A 66 -11.71 -34.59 0.75
C GLU A 66 -12.15 -33.29 1.46
N GLY A 67 -12.29 -32.22 0.67
CA GLY A 67 -12.53 -30.86 1.16
C GLY A 67 -11.74 -29.80 0.36
N LYS A 68 -10.48 -30.06 -0.01
CA LYS A 68 -9.68 -29.14 -0.83
C LYS A 68 -10.17 -29.06 -2.28
N GLU A 69 -10.61 -30.18 -2.86
CA GLU A 69 -11.10 -30.25 -4.25
C GLU A 69 -12.35 -29.38 -4.49
N GLY A 70 -13.23 -29.25 -3.49
CA GLY A 70 -14.42 -28.40 -3.58
C GLY A 70 -14.10 -26.90 -3.60
N PHE A 71 -13.01 -26.48 -2.95
CA PHE A 71 -12.51 -25.10 -2.99
C PHE A 71 -11.83 -24.78 -4.31
N ILE A 72 -10.95 -25.68 -4.73
CA ILE A 72 -10.17 -25.61 -5.96
C ILE A 72 -11.11 -25.47 -7.16
N ALA A 73 -12.16 -26.29 -7.23
CA ALA A 73 -13.19 -26.21 -8.26
C ALA A 73 -14.07 -24.95 -8.17
N ARG A 74 -14.09 -24.25 -7.03
CA ARG A 74 -14.80 -22.96 -6.87
C ARG A 74 -13.92 -21.80 -7.31
N LEU A 75 -12.64 -21.79 -6.93
CA LEU A 75 -11.68 -20.75 -7.31
C LEU A 75 -11.50 -20.64 -8.82
N SER A 76 -11.58 -21.77 -9.54
CA SER A 76 -11.51 -21.80 -11.01
C SER A 76 -12.66 -21.06 -11.71
N SER A 77 -13.73 -20.71 -10.99
CA SER A 77 -14.84 -19.87 -11.49
C SER A 77 -14.72 -18.38 -11.13
N CYS A 78 -13.67 -17.98 -10.40
CA CYS A 78 -13.59 -16.66 -9.76
C CYS A 78 -12.82 -15.61 -10.59
N SER A 79 -13.24 -15.38 -11.84
CA SER A 79 -12.67 -14.31 -12.70
C SER A 79 -12.84 -12.89 -12.15
N HIS A 80 -13.74 -12.71 -11.17
CA HIS A 80 -14.04 -11.43 -10.53
C HIS A 80 -13.10 -11.08 -9.36
N ILE A 81 -12.18 -11.96 -8.97
CA ILE A 81 -11.22 -11.67 -7.88
C ILE A 81 -10.19 -10.67 -8.38
N VAL A 82 -10.13 -9.52 -7.72
CA VAL A 82 -9.20 -8.41 -8.00
C VAL A 82 -8.27 -8.13 -6.82
N GLU A 83 -8.58 -8.66 -5.63
CA GLU A 83 -7.76 -8.52 -4.42
C GLU A 83 -7.52 -9.88 -3.76
N VAL A 84 -6.26 -10.13 -3.39
CA VAL A 84 -5.83 -11.33 -2.69
C VAL A 84 -5.14 -10.95 -1.39
N ASP A 85 -5.72 -11.35 -0.27
CA ASP A 85 -5.13 -11.18 1.05
C ASP A 85 -4.63 -12.51 1.61
N LEU A 86 -3.30 -12.64 1.72
CA LEU A 86 -2.60 -13.80 2.24
C LEU A 86 -1.94 -13.52 3.59
N SER A 87 -2.26 -12.40 4.23
CA SER A 87 -1.55 -11.96 5.42
C SER A 87 -1.61 -12.94 6.59
N TYR A 88 -0.63 -12.88 7.48
CA TYR A 88 -0.50 -13.72 8.66
C TYR A 88 -0.46 -15.24 8.37
N ASN A 89 -0.04 -15.64 7.17
CA ASN A 89 0.30 -17.02 6.85
C ASN A 89 1.82 -17.22 6.94
N GLN A 90 2.34 -17.27 8.17
CA GLN A 90 3.79 -17.33 8.45
C GLN A 90 4.53 -18.54 7.85
N ARG A 91 3.80 -19.55 7.36
CA ARG A 91 4.37 -20.76 6.75
C ARG A 91 4.52 -20.65 5.23
N LEU A 92 4.14 -19.53 4.61
CA LEU A 92 4.37 -19.33 3.17
C LEU A 92 5.87 -19.27 2.88
N GLY A 93 6.60 -18.40 3.58
CA GLY A 93 8.04 -18.28 3.46
C GLY A 93 8.54 -18.03 2.04
N ALA A 94 9.85 -18.24 1.83
CA ALA A 94 10.47 -18.05 0.53
C ALA A 94 10.01 -19.06 -0.53
N PHE A 95 9.56 -20.25 -0.10
CA PHE A 95 9.03 -21.28 -1.01
C PHE A 95 7.67 -20.86 -1.59
N GLY A 96 6.76 -20.31 -0.78
CA GLY A 96 5.51 -19.75 -1.30
C GLY A 96 5.74 -18.64 -2.32
N MET A 97 6.79 -17.82 -2.14
CA MET A 97 7.14 -16.76 -3.09
C MET A 97 7.68 -17.28 -4.42
N ASP A 98 8.13 -18.53 -4.51
CA ASP A 98 8.47 -19.14 -5.81
C ASP A 98 7.25 -19.26 -6.72
N HIS A 99 6.05 -19.32 -6.16
CA HIS A 99 4.80 -19.52 -6.91
C HIS A 99 4.03 -18.24 -7.16
N ILE A 100 4.46 -17.10 -6.62
CA ILE A 100 3.70 -15.84 -6.69
C ILE A 100 3.56 -15.29 -8.13
N HIS A 101 4.42 -15.75 -9.05
CA HIS A 101 4.31 -15.50 -10.50
C HIS A 101 3.04 -16.06 -11.14
N LEU A 102 2.36 -16.99 -10.47
CA LEU A 102 1.10 -17.57 -10.91
C LEU A 102 -0.11 -16.69 -10.56
N LEU A 103 0.10 -15.52 -9.94
CA LEU A 103 -0.98 -14.58 -9.67
C LEU A 103 -1.76 -14.26 -10.95
N PRO A 104 -3.09 -14.34 -10.93
CA PRO A 104 -3.90 -14.02 -12.09
C PRO A 104 -3.73 -12.55 -12.50
N PRO A 105 -3.75 -12.25 -13.80
CA PRO A 105 -3.52 -10.89 -14.30
C PRO A 105 -4.61 -9.89 -13.88
N GLN A 106 -5.81 -10.36 -13.52
CA GLN A 106 -6.88 -9.51 -12.99
C GLN A 106 -6.69 -9.09 -11.52
N VAL A 107 -5.68 -9.62 -10.82
CA VAL A 107 -5.40 -9.22 -9.44
C VAL A 107 -4.61 -7.92 -9.44
N HIS A 108 -5.19 -6.90 -8.82
CA HIS A 108 -4.62 -5.55 -8.72
C HIS A 108 -4.18 -5.20 -7.29
N SER A 109 -4.64 -5.95 -6.28
CA SER A 109 -4.28 -5.75 -4.87
C SER A 109 -3.75 -7.04 -4.25
N LEU A 110 -2.58 -6.95 -3.62
CA LEU A 110 -1.92 -8.08 -2.96
C LEU A 110 -1.48 -7.69 -1.54
N ASN A 111 -1.89 -8.48 -0.55
CA ASN A 111 -1.45 -8.34 0.84
C ASN A 111 -0.65 -9.57 1.29
N LEU A 112 0.63 -9.37 1.58
CA LEU A 112 1.59 -10.38 2.06
C LEU A 112 2.14 -10.05 3.46
N ASN A 113 1.43 -9.24 4.25
CA ASN A 113 1.87 -8.90 5.59
C ASN A 113 2.03 -10.14 6.48
N ASN A 114 3.14 -10.27 7.20
CA ASN A 114 3.42 -11.34 8.17
C ASN A 114 3.32 -12.76 7.58
N CYS A 115 3.83 -12.95 6.36
CA CYS A 115 3.89 -14.24 5.67
C CYS A 115 5.17 -15.05 5.97
N GLY A 116 5.96 -14.63 6.97
CA GLY A 116 7.19 -15.33 7.39
C GLY A 116 8.26 -15.35 6.30
N LEU A 117 8.40 -14.25 5.57
CA LEU A 117 9.29 -14.15 4.42
C LEU A 117 10.72 -13.90 4.91
N SER A 118 11.65 -14.80 4.58
CA SER A 118 13.07 -14.53 4.71
C SER A 118 13.51 -13.41 3.76
N VAL A 119 14.77 -12.96 3.86
CA VAL A 119 15.36 -12.02 2.90
C VAL A 119 15.22 -12.55 1.46
N ASP A 120 15.41 -13.85 1.24
CA ASP A 120 15.22 -14.46 -0.09
C ASP A 120 13.75 -14.41 -0.55
N GLY A 121 12.79 -14.61 0.37
CA GLY A 121 11.37 -14.43 0.08
C GLY A 121 11.06 -13.00 -0.37
N PHE A 122 11.62 -12.00 0.33
CA PHE A 122 11.53 -10.58 -0.05
C PHE A 122 12.16 -10.32 -1.41
N ARG A 123 13.36 -10.85 -1.67
CA ARG A 123 14.05 -10.69 -2.96
C ARG A 123 13.21 -11.24 -4.11
N LYS A 124 12.61 -12.42 -3.95
CA LYS A 124 11.74 -13.04 -4.98
C LYS A 124 10.52 -12.18 -5.29
N ILE A 125 9.75 -11.76 -4.28
CA ILE A 125 8.56 -10.93 -4.51
C ILE A 125 8.92 -9.55 -5.05
N CYS A 126 9.99 -8.91 -4.52
CA CYS A 126 10.44 -7.62 -5.01
C CYS A 126 10.90 -7.71 -6.47
N LYS A 127 11.63 -8.77 -6.84
CA LYS A 127 12.09 -8.98 -8.22
C LYS A 127 10.93 -9.16 -9.19
N LEU A 128 9.89 -9.91 -8.81
CA LEU A 128 8.67 -10.03 -9.60
C LEU A 128 7.94 -8.68 -9.73
N MET A 129 7.87 -7.92 -8.64
CA MET A 129 7.23 -6.62 -8.63
C MET A 129 7.98 -5.59 -9.48
N GLU A 130 9.29 -5.70 -9.72
CA GLU A 130 10.02 -4.79 -10.63
C GLU A 130 9.39 -4.70 -12.02
N THR A 131 8.86 -5.82 -12.55
CA THR A 131 8.29 -5.91 -13.90
C THR A 131 6.78 -6.15 -13.93
N ASN A 132 6.14 -6.28 -12.76
CA ASN A 132 4.71 -6.53 -12.70
C ASN A 132 3.89 -5.34 -13.21
N THR A 133 2.92 -5.62 -14.08
CA THR A 133 2.07 -4.63 -14.77
C THR A 133 0.62 -4.61 -14.29
N THR A 134 0.26 -5.42 -13.29
CA THR A 134 -1.13 -5.62 -12.87
C THR A 134 -1.40 -5.11 -11.45
N ILE A 135 -0.47 -5.34 -10.53
CA ILE A 135 -0.60 -4.98 -9.11
C ILE A 135 -0.40 -3.47 -8.95
N THR A 136 -1.45 -2.81 -8.48
CA THR A 136 -1.48 -1.37 -8.18
C THR A 136 -1.48 -1.09 -6.69
N GLN A 137 -1.85 -2.06 -5.85
CA GLN A 137 -1.81 -1.95 -4.38
C GLN A 137 -1.03 -3.12 -3.79
N PHE A 138 0.00 -2.83 -3.00
CA PHE A 138 0.85 -3.85 -2.42
C PHE A 138 1.13 -3.57 -0.94
N ARG A 139 0.83 -4.56 -0.10
CA ARG A 139 1.14 -4.53 1.34
C ARG A 139 2.15 -5.62 1.67
N LEU A 140 3.31 -5.20 2.18
CA LEU A 140 4.44 -6.09 2.46
C LEU A 140 5.18 -5.64 3.73
N CYS A 141 4.82 -6.23 4.86
CA CYS A 141 5.52 -6.12 6.15
C CYS A 141 5.76 -7.53 6.69
N ASP A 142 6.79 -7.70 7.50
CA ASP A 142 7.01 -8.94 8.25
C ASP A 142 7.53 -8.59 9.64
N THR A 143 7.43 -9.51 10.61
CA THR A 143 7.76 -9.25 12.02
C THR A 143 9.14 -8.57 12.18
N TYR A 144 10.08 -8.92 11.31
CA TYR A 144 11.41 -8.32 11.25
C TYR A 144 11.72 -7.78 9.86
N MET A 145 11.69 -6.44 9.73
CA MET A 145 12.14 -5.69 8.57
C MET A 145 13.56 -5.19 8.79
N ASN A 146 14.54 -5.89 8.23
CA ASN A 146 15.95 -5.48 8.28
C ASN A 146 16.33 -4.64 7.06
N ASN A 147 17.59 -4.17 7.03
CA ASN A 147 18.12 -3.35 5.94
C ASN A 147 18.09 -4.09 4.59
N ASP A 148 18.40 -5.38 4.54
CA ASP A 148 18.38 -6.15 3.28
C ASP A 148 16.97 -6.22 2.66
N LYS A 149 15.95 -6.42 3.51
CA LYS A 149 14.55 -6.40 3.07
C LYS A 149 14.15 -5.01 2.59
N ALA A 150 14.57 -3.96 3.28
CA ALA A 150 14.31 -2.58 2.88
C ALA A 150 15.00 -2.21 1.55
N GLU A 151 16.23 -2.67 1.34
CA GLU A 151 16.97 -2.52 0.07
C GLU A 151 16.25 -3.20 -1.10
N CYS A 152 15.73 -4.42 -0.89
CA CYS A 152 14.92 -5.11 -1.90
C CYS A 152 13.70 -4.27 -2.29
N VAL A 153 13.02 -3.67 -1.32
CA VAL A 153 11.84 -2.84 -1.56
C VAL A 153 12.20 -1.52 -2.24
N GLY A 154 13.29 -0.87 -1.83
CA GLY A 154 13.80 0.36 -2.47
C GLY A 154 14.15 0.12 -3.95
N THR A 155 14.87 -0.97 -4.24
CA THR A 155 15.23 -1.36 -5.61
C THR A 155 14.00 -1.66 -6.47
N MET A 156 13.02 -2.37 -5.91
CA MET A 156 11.75 -2.64 -6.57
C MET A 156 10.99 -1.35 -6.89
N LEU A 157 10.91 -0.44 -5.91
CA LEU A 157 10.21 0.82 -6.06
C LEU A 157 10.86 1.70 -7.13
N ALA A 158 12.19 1.72 -7.24
CA ALA A 158 12.89 2.49 -8.28
C ALA A 158 12.51 2.07 -9.71
N LYS A 159 12.22 0.79 -9.94
CA LYS A 159 11.97 0.22 -11.27
C LYS A 159 10.49 0.09 -11.62
N ASN A 160 9.64 -0.17 -10.63
CA ASN A 160 8.23 -0.41 -10.87
C ASN A 160 7.51 0.89 -11.28
N SER A 161 6.73 0.85 -12.37
CA SER A 161 5.95 1.99 -12.89
C SER A 161 4.43 1.81 -12.78
N THR A 162 3.99 0.65 -12.29
CA THR A 162 2.57 0.25 -12.20
C THR A 162 1.96 0.59 -10.85
N LEU A 163 2.72 0.35 -9.77
CA LEU A 163 2.30 0.40 -8.39
C LEU A 163 1.86 1.81 -8.01
N LYS A 164 0.67 1.91 -7.43
CA LYS A 164 0.06 3.16 -6.98
C LYS A 164 0.06 3.29 -5.47
N GLU A 165 0.01 2.18 -4.76
CA GLU A 165 0.04 2.14 -3.31
C GLU A 165 0.99 1.06 -2.80
N LEU A 166 1.90 1.46 -1.90
CA LEU A 166 2.84 0.59 -1.23
C LEU A 166 2.75 0.84 0.28
N SER A 167 2.51 -0.22 1.06
CA SER A 167 2.54 -0.17 2.52
C SER A 167 3.52 -1.20 3.07
N ILE A 168 4.63 -0.72 3.66
CA ILE A 168 5.77 -1.57 4.04
C ILE A 168 5.88 -1.80 5.55
N SER A 169 5.06 -1.11 6.36
CA SER A 169 4.95 -1.44 7.78
C SER A 169 3.90 -0.55 8.41
N ILE A 170 2.69 -1.05 8.61
CA ILE A 170 1.73 -0.41 9.52
C ILE A 170 1.56 -1.27 10.79
N ASN A 171 2.14 -2.47 10.81
CA ASN A 171 1.99 -3.47 11.88
C ASN A 171 3.31 -4.15 12.29
N CYS A 172 4.49 -3.71 11.81
CA CYS A 172 5.75 -4.31 12.25
C CYS A 172 6.19 -3.67 13.58
N LEU A 173 6.46 -4.48 14.61
CA LEU A 173 6.87 -4.02 15.95
C LEU A 173 8.26 -3.36 15.99
N MET A 174 9.10 -3.60 14.98
CA MET A 174 10.52 -3.19 15.00
C MET A 174 10.85 -1.96 14.13
N GLY A 175 9.93 -1.51 13.25
CA GLY A 175 10.13 -0.36 12.35
C GLY A 175 11.33 -0.47 11.41
N LEU A 176 11.44 0.45 10.46
CA LEU A 176 12.67 0.62 9.69
C LEU A 176 13.67 1.46 10.49
N GLY A 177 14.94 1.04 10.50
CA GLY A 177 16.05 1.87 10.93
C GLY A 177 16.43 2.92 9.87
N LYS A 178 17.38 3.80 10.21
CA LYS A 178 17.89 4.88 9.34
C LYS A 178 18.28 4.40 7.93
N GLU A 179 19.10 3.35 7.84
CA GLU A 179 19.55 2.80 6.55
C GLU A 179 18.39 2.19 5.75
N GLY A 180 17.47 1.47 6.40
CA GLY A 180 16.24 0.99 5.75
C GLY A 180 15.37 2.12 5.17
N CYS A 181 15.26 3.24 5.90
CA CYS A 181 14.57 4.44 5.40
C CYS A 181 15.28 5.06 4.20
N LYS A 182 16.62 5.07 4.18
CA LYS A 182 17.39 5.57 3.03
C LYS A 182 17.14 4.76 1.78
N PHE A 183 17.22 3.43 1.86
CA PHE A 183 16.92 2.56 0.71
C PHE A 183 15.52 2.81 0.13
N LEU A 184 14.53 2.96 1.01
CA LEU A 184 13.17 3.28 0.57
C LEU A 184 13.09 4.66 -0.11
N GLY A 185 13.76 5.67 0.44
CA GLY A 185 13.80 7.01 -0.14
C GLY A 185 14.59 7.08 -1.45
N ASP A 186 15.69 6.34 -1.61
CA ASP A 186 16.41 6.21 -2.88
C ASP A 186 15.54 5.55 -3.97
N GLY A 187 14.71 4.58 -3.58
CA GLY A 187 13.67 4.01 -4.45
C GLY A 187 12.62 5.04 -4.87
N LEU A 188 12.10 5.78 -3.89
CA LEU A 188 11.10 6.83 -4.13
C LEU A 188 11.64 7.99 -4.98
N ARG A 189 12.92 8.31 -4.85
CA ARG A 189 13.62 9.34 -5.65
C ARG A 189 13.46 9.09 -7.15
N GLN A 190 13.55 7.82 -7.55
CA GLN A 190 13.41 7.37 -8.94
C GLN A 190 11.95 7.12 -9.33
N ASN A 191 11.10 6.73 -8.38
CA ASN A 191 9.69 6.45 -8.66
C ASN A 191 8.86 7.74 -8.81
N LYS A 192 8.22 7.91 -9.98
CA LYS A 192 7.33 9.05 -10.27
C LYS A 192 5.86 8.66 -10.40
N ARG A 193 5.47 7.43 -10.04
CA ARG A 193 4.14 6.83 -10.31
C ARG A 193 3.37 6.45 -9.06
N LEU A 194 4.08 6.25 -7.95
CA LEU A 194 3.49 5.89 -6.67
C LEU A 194 2.69 7.07 -6.12
N LYS A 195 1.44 6.80 -5.73
CA LYS A 195 0.52 7.80 -5.17
C LYS A 195 0.40 7.70 -3.66
N ARG A 196 0.63 6.51 -3.09
CA ARG A 196 0.52 6.29 -1.65
C ARG A 196 1.69 5.44 -1.17
N LEU A 197 2.42 5.95 -0.20
CA LEU A 197 3.49 5.22 0.48
C LEU A 197 3.24 5.27 1.98
N GLY A 198 3.23 4.10 2.61
CA GLY A 198 3.11 3.96 4.05
C GLY A 198 4.27 3.14 4.63
N TYR A 199 4.91 3.65 5.67
CA TYR A 199 5.90 2.89 6.43
C TYR A 199 5.85 3.26 7.91
N PHE A 200 6.37 2.38 8.75
CA PHE A 200 6.54 2.59 10.18
C PHE A 200 8.02 2.67 10.46
N GLN A 201 8.37 3.74 11.12
CA GLN A 201 9.72 4.11 11.47
C GLN A 201 9.94 3.87 12.95
N LYS A 202 11.11 3.36 13.30
CA LYS A 202 11.59 3.38 14.68
C LYS A 202 12.50 4.60 14.84
N GLU A 203 12.03 5.59 15.62
CA GLU A 203 12.75 6.76 16.15
C GLU A 203 13.99 7.22 15.37
N ASP A 204 13.83 8.17 14.43
CA ASP A 204 14.94 8.96 13.87
C ASP A 204 14.44 10.17 13.03
N HIS A 205 14.52 11.39 13.56
CA HIS A 205 14.12 12.56 12.77
C HIS A 205 15.00 12.75 11.51
N GLU A 206 16.20 12.16 11.44
CA GLU A 206 17.04 12.20 10.23
C GLU A 206 16.39 11.50 9.04
N ALA A 207 15.63 10.42 9.26
CA ALA A 207 14.89 9.76 8.19
C ALA A 207 13.82 10.69 7.59
N LEU A 208 13.13 11.47 8.42
CA LEU A 208 12.18 12.49 7.96
C LEU A 208 12.86 13.60 7.16
N LEU A 209 14.04 14.05 7.60
CA LEU A 209 14.83 15.06 6.86
C LEU A 209 15.33 14.50 5.53
N TYR A 210 15.69 13.23 5.49
CA TYR A 210 16.10 12.55 4.26
C TYR A 210 14.92 12.40 3.28
N PHE A 211 13.74 11.97 3.73
CA PHE A 211 12.56 11.95 2.85
C PHE A 211 12.17 13.35 2.38
N ALA A 212 12.31 14.37 3.23
CA ALA A 212 12.11 15.75 2.81
C ALA A 212 13.06 16.14 1.66
N SER A 213 14.33 15.73 1.69
CA SER A 213 15.26 16.00 0.57
C SER A 213 14.86 15.22 -0.69
N VAL A 214 14.50 13.94 -0.57
CA VAL A 214 14.01 13.11 -1.68
C VAL A 214 12.84 13.75 -2.41
N LEU A 215 11.83 14.21 -1.66
CA LEU A 215 10.63 14.84 -2.23
C LEU A 215 10.96 16.20 -2.88
N MET A 216 11.86 16.98 -2.27
CA MET A 216 12.31 18.27 -2.79
C MET A 216 13.11 18.15 -4.09
N ASP A 217 13.81 17.04 -4.28
CA ASP A 217 14.52 16.71 -5.53
C ASP A 217 13.57 16.12 -6.60
N GLY A 218 12.26 16.20 -6.36
CA GLY A 218 11.20 15.74 -7.25
C GLY A 218 10.91 14.25 -7.17
N GLY A 219 11.52 13.51 -6.23
CA GLY A 219 11.18 12.12 -5.91
C GLY A 219 9.70 11.98 -5.55
N GLY A 220 9.04 10.89 -5.97
CA GLY A 220 7.62 10.70 -5.67
C GLY A 220 6.72 11.84 -6.16
N SER A 221 6.96 12.38 -7.35
CA SER A 221 6.23 13.56 -7.84
C SER A 221 4.71 13.38 -7.93
N GLU A 222 4.22 12.14 -8.12
CA GLU A 222 2.79 11.79 -8.11
C GLU A 222 2.26 11.42 -6.70
N LEU A 223 3.09 11.49 -5.65
CA LEU A 223 2.75 11.05 -4.30
C LEU A 223 1.68 11.98 -3.68
N GLN A 224 0.60 11.36 -3.22
CA GLN A 224 -0.57 12.01 -2.62
C GLN A 224 -0.65 11.75 -1.12
N THR A 225 -0.36 10.51 -0.72
CA THR A 225 -0.31 10.12 0.69
C THR A 225 1.09 9.62 1.01
N PHE A 226 1.72 10.24 2.00
CA PHE A 226 2.97 9.75 2.59
C PHE A 226 2.76 9.46 4.08
N ARG A 227 2.23 8.28 4.37
CA ARG A 227 1.91 7.87 5.74
C ARG A 227 3.18 7.44 6.46
N ILE A 228 3.59 8.27 7.41
CA ILE A 228 4.71 7.98 8.30
C ILE A 228 4.12 7.64 9.66
N LEU A 229 4.38 6.43 10.16
CA LEU A 229 4.00 6.04 11.51
C LEU A 229 5.26 5.98 12.36
N THR A 230 5.25 6.58 13.54
CA THR A 230 6.33 6.44 14.53
C THR A 230 5.74 6.28 15.92
N ASN A 231 6.48 5.62 16.83
CA ASN A 231 6.05 5.40 18.20
C ASN A 231 6.63 6.41 19.20
N SER A 232 7.59 7.25 18.81
CA SER A 232 8.09 8.33 19.65
C SER A 232 9.05 9.24 18.86
N PHE A 233 9.21 10.48 19.33
CA PHE A 233 10.38 11.31 19.00
C PHE A 233 11.12 11.59 20.30
N SER A 234 12.40 11.24 20.35
CA SER A 234 13.24 11.41 21.54
C SER A 234 13.56 12.88 21.87
N ASP A 235 13.53 13.77 20.87
CA ASP A 235 13.78 15.21 21.04
C ASP A 235 12.70 16.04 20.33
N ALA A 236 11.69 16.45 21.09
CA ALA A 236 10.62 17.32 20.61
C ALA A 236 11.13 18.71 20.17
N SER A 237 12.23 19.20 20.75
CA SER A 237 12.76 20.54 20.46
C SER A 237 13.47 20.60 19.10
N ALA A 238 14.27 19.59 18.77
CA ALA A 238 14.88 19.44 17.45
C ALA A 238 13.82 19.24 16.37
N PHE A 239 12.76 18.52 16.70
CA PHE A 239 11.63 18.29 15.80
C PHE A 239 10.94 19.60 15.39
N GLU A 240 10.56 20.44 16.35
CA GLU A 240 9.94 21.74 16.07
C GLU A 240 10.87 22.70 15.32
N ARG A 241 12.16 22.75 15.69
CA ARG A 241 13.11 23.71 15.10
C ARG A 241 13.62 23.33 13.71
N VAL A 242 13.71 22.04 13.40
CA VAL A 242 14.39 21.55 12.18
C VAL A 242 13.43 20.81 11.25
N VAL A 243 12.63 19.88 11.78
CA VAL A 243 11.79 19.00 10.96
C VAL A 243 10.59 19.77 10.41
N ILE A 244 9.85 20.50 11.27
CA ILE A 244 8.65 21.23 10.86
C ILE A 244 8.92 22.26 9.74
N PRO A 245 9.94 23.14 9.81
CA PRO A 245 10.19 24.09 8.73
C PRO A 245 10.56 23.41 7.41
N LYS A 246 11.31 22.30 7.47
CA LYS A 246 11.70 21.54 6.29
C LYS A 246 10.48 20.90 5.62
N TRP A 247 9.61 20.26 6.40
CA TRP A 247 8.38 19.64 5.90
C TRP A 247 7.34 20.66 5.43
N THR A 248 7.29 21.83 6.07
CA THR A 248 6.51 22.97 5.57
C THR A 248 6.97 23.36 4.17
N THR A 249 8.28 23.43 3.94
CA THR A 249 8.85 23.70 2.62
C THR A 249 8.56 22.57 1.62
N VAL A 250 8.59 21.31 2.05
CA VAL A 250 8.18 20.17 1.22
C VAL A 250 6.75 20.34 0.76
N LEU A 251 5.81 20.58 1.68
CA LEU A 251 4.40 20.75 1.33
C LEU A 251 4.18 21.98 0.44
N GLN A 252 4.99 23.03 0.59
CA GLN A 252 5.02 24.17 -0.32
C GLN A 252 5.45 23.83 -1.75
N LYS A 253 6.29 22.81 -1.99
CA LYS A 253 6.74 22.45 -3.35
C LYS A 253 6.04 21.22 -3.92
N CYS A 254 5.70 20.25 -3.07
CA CYS A 254 5.09 18.98 -3.44
C CYS A 254 3.56 19.10 -3.39
N GLU A 255 2.97 19.71 -4.41
CA GLU A 255 1.53 20.06 -4.43
C GLU A 255 0.59 18.85 -4.47
N ASN A 256 1.06 17.73 -4.99
CA ASN A 256 0.28 16.49 -5.00
C ASN A 256 0.13 15.89 -3.60
N LEU A 257 1.02 16.22 -2.67
CA LEU A 257 1.05 15.65 -1.33
C LEU A 257 0.00 16.32 -0.43
N VAL A 258 -1.03 15.56 -0.07
CA VAL A 258 -2.23 16.04 0.62
C VAL A 258 -2.48 15.33 1.95
N ASP A 259 -1.79 14.22 2.22
CA ASP A 259 -1.98 13.41 3.41
C ASP A 259 -0.64 12.85 3.91
N LEU A 260 -0.30 13.08 5.18
CA LEU A 260 0.88 12.52 5.85
C LEU A 260 0.55 11.36 6.80
N GLY A 261 -0.69 10.88 6.77
CA GLY A 261 -1.24 9.92 7.72
C GLY A 261 -1.84 10.57 8.97
N VAL A 262 -2.48 9.73 9.80
CA VAL A 262 -3.09 10.11 11.08
C VAL A 262 -2.04 10.58 12.11
N ASP A 263 -2.49 11.40 13.07
CA ASP A 263 -1.81 12.30 14.05
C ASP A 263 -0.61 11.79 14.87
N HIS A 264 0.01 10.66 14.52
CA HIS A 264 0.99 9.94 15.34
C HIS A 264 2.42 10.08 14.79
N ASN A 265 2.70 11.12 14.01
CA ASN A 265 4.00 11.35 13.39
C ASN A 265 4.68 12.66 13.83
N GLY A 266 4.12 13.36 14.83
CA GLY A 266 4.67 14.60 15.37
C GLY A 266 4.62 15.81 14.42
N LEU A 267 4.48 15.60 13.10
CA LEU A 267 4.42 16.66 12.09
C LEU A 267 3.14 17.48 12.18
N TRP A 268 2.14 17.01 12.91
CA TRP A 268 0.87 17.71 13.07
C TRP A 268 1.03 18.98 13.89
N GLY A 269 0.81 20.11 13.23
CA GLY A 269 0.86 21.45 13.79
C GLY A 269 0.17 22.43 12.83
N LYS A 270 -0.24 23.60 13.32
CA LYS A 270 -1.05 24.57 12.56
C LYS A 270 -0.51 24.84 11.15
N GLU A 271 0.81 24.96 11.00
CA GLU A 271 1.46 25.23 9.71
C GLU A 271 1.38 24.04 8.74
N ILE A 272 1.69 22.82 9.21
CA ILE A 272 1.64 21.61 8.38
C ILE A 272 0.20 21.31 7.97
N SER A 273 -0.75 21.36 8.90
CA SER A 273 -2.18 21.14 8.61
C SER A 273 -2.71 22.16 7.60
N PHE A 274 -2.34 23.44 7.72
CA PHE A 274 -2.71 24.48 6.76
C PHE A 274 -2.25 24.15 5.34
N TRP A 275 -1.00 23.70 5.15
CA TRP A 275 -0.51 23.37 3.82
C TRP A 275 -1.11 22.08 3.24
N LEU A 276 -1.38 21.08 4.07
CA LEU A 276 -2.09 19.87 3.64
C LEU A 276 -3.52 20.21 3.19
N GLU A 277 -4.24 21.02 3.94
CA GLU A 277 -5.56 21.54 3.56
C GLU A 277 -5.49 22.28 2.22
N LEU A 278 -4.57 23.24 2.07
CA LEU A 278 -4.39 23.96 0.81
C LEU A 278 -4.11 23.04 -0.38
N ASN A 279 -3.25 22.03 -0.21
CA ASN A 279 -2.95 21.05 -1.26
C ASN A 279 -4.18 20.20 -1.59
N SER A 280 -4.94 19.77 -0.57
CA SER A 280 -6.16 18.95 -0.73
C SER A 280 -7.25 19.66 -1.54
N PHE A 281 -7.37 20.98 -1.36
CA PHE A 281 -8.30 21.79 -2.13
C PHE A 281 -7.78 22.13 -3.52
N GLN A 282 -6.54 21.77 -3.88
CA GLN A 282 -5.85 22.18 -5.11
C GLN A 282 -5.76 23.72 -5.26
N ALA A 283 -5.92 24.46 -4.16
CA ALA A 283 -6.25 25.89 -4.13
C ALA A 283 -5.15 26.81 -4.72
N ARG A 284 -3.96 26.27 -5.00
CA ARG A 284 -2.81 27.03 -5.53
C ARG A 284 -2.94 27.45 -6.99
N GLN A 285 -3.93 26.93 -7.73
CA GLN A 285 -4.27 27.49 -9.05
C GLN A 285 -4.63 28.99 -8.94
N VAL A 286 -5.35 29.37 -7.88
CA VAL A 286 -5.71 30.77 -7.61
C VAL A 286 -4.49 31.62 -7.28
N THR A 287 -3.54 31.06 -6.53
CA THR A 287 -2.28 31.74 -6.19
C THR A 287 -1.39 31.94 -7.40
N ARG A 288 -1.23 30.92 -8.26
CA ARG A 288 -0.47 31.05 -9.53
C ARG A 288 -1.12 32.03 -10.50
N ALA A 289 -2.45 32.12 -10.50
CA ALA A 289 -3.19 33.09 -11.31
C ALA A 289 -3.15 34.53 -10.75
N GLY A 290 -2.48 34.77 -9.62
CA GLY A 290 -2.43 36.09 -8.97
C GLY A 290 -3.76 36.54 -8.35
N LYS A 291 -4.73 35.63 -8.20
CA LYS A 291 -6.11 35.93 -7.77
C LYS A 291 -6.35 35.68 -6.28
N SER A 292 -5.30 35.43 -5.49
CA SER A 292 -5.43 35.14 -4.05
C SER A 292 -6.16 36.26 -3.29
N LYS A 293 -5.90 37.52 -3.64
CA LYS A 293 -6.57 38.67 -3.01
C LYS A 293 -8.06 38.73 -3.37
N GLU A 294 -8.38 38.51 -4.64
CA GLU A 294 -9.77 38.50 -5.13
C GLU A 294 -10.57 37.36 -4.48
N LEU A 295 -9.96 36.18 -4.35
CA LEU A 295 -10.57 35.06 -3.64
C LEU A 295 -10.77 35.39 -2.15
N ALA A 296 -9.76 35.94 -1.47
CA ALA A 296 -9.85 36.31 -0.06
C ALA A 296 -10.98 37.34 0.17
N ASP A 297 -11.03 38.40 -0.64
CA ASP A 297 -12.07 39.42 -0.58
C ASP A 297 -13.46 38.82 -0.81
N THR A 298 -13.58 37.85 -1.73
CA THR A 298 -14.85 37.17 -2.04
C THR A 298 -15.29 36.24 -0.91
N LEU A 299 -14.36 35.47 -0.33
CA LEU A 299 -14.62 34.62 0.84
C LEU A 299 -15.03 35.46 2.06
N GLU A 300 -14.35 36.59 2.29
CA GLU A 300 -14.68 37.49 3.39
C GLU A 300 -16.08 38.09 3.22
N LYS A 301 -16.43 38.56 2.01
CA LYS A 301 -17.78 39.05 1.69
C LYS A 301 -18.85 37.98 1.89
N ALA A 302 -18.61 36.75 1.45
CA ALA A 302 -19.55 35.64 1.61
C ALA A 302 -19.73 35.26 3.10
N SER A 303 -18.63 35.22 3.86
CA SER A 303 -18.62 34.95 5.30
C SER A 303 -19.39 36.03 6.09
N ARG A 304 -19.15 37.32 5.82
CA ARG A 304 -19.90 38.44 6.43
C ARG A 304 -21.40 38.36 6.15
N ARG A 305 -21.80 37.81 5.01
CA ARG A 305 -23.20 37.60 4.62
C ARG A 305 -23.80 36.27 5.11
N LYS A 306 -23.05 35.51 5.93
CA LYS A 306 -23.42 34.17 6.44
C LYS A 306 -23.80 33.18 5.33
N ARG A 307 -23.22 33.33 4.13
CA ARG A 307 -23.41 32.46 2.97
C ARG A 307 -22.41 31.30 2.98
N VAL A 308 -22.59 30.38 3.93
CA VAL A 308 -21.68 29.23 4.14
C VAL A 308 -21.66 28.30 2.92
N ASP A 309 -22.79 28.19 2.22
CA ASP A 309 -22.94 27.50 0.93
C ASP A 309 -21.97 28.05 -0.14
N VAL A 310 -21.86 29.38 -0.23
CA VAL A 310 -20.99 30.06 -1.19
C VAL A 310 -19.53 29.95 -0.79
N VAL A 311 -19.21 30.04 0.50
CA VAL A 311 -17.85 29.81 1.01
C VAL A 311 -17.40 28.38 0.65
N TYR A 312 -18.24 27.39 0.91
CA TYR A 312 -17.98 25.99 0.56
C TYR A 312 -17.79 25.81 -0.95
N PHE A 313 -18.70 26.36 -1.76
CA PHE A 313 -18.63 26.28 -3.21
C PHE A 313 -17.34 26.92 -3.76
N LEU A 314 -16.95 28.10 -3.27
CA LEU A 314 -15.75 28.81 -3.72
C LEU A 314 -14.49 28.03 -3.34
N ILE A 315 -14.40 27.51 -2.12
CA ILE A 315 -13.25 26.68 -1.70
C ILE A 315 -13.17 25.43 -2.60
N GLN A 316 -14.31 24.80 -2.91
CA GLN A 316 -14.36 23.57 -3.71
C GLN A 316 -14.11 23.80 -5.22
N ASN A 317 -14.55 24.92 -5.80
CA ASN A 317 -14.61 25.13 -7.26
C ASN A 317 -13.55 26.08 -7.85
N ASN A 318 -12.79 26.80 -7.03
CA ASN A 318 -11.72 27.68 -7.49
C ASN A 318 -10.54 26.97 -8.20
N CYS A 319 -10.60 25.64 -8.30
CA CYS A 319 -9.63 24.79 -9.02
C CYS A 319 -10.18 24.20 -10.32
N ARG A 320 -11.44 24.49 -10.67
CA ARG A 320 -12.06 24.12 -11.94
C ARG A 320 -12.41 25.33 -12.81
N LEU A 321 -12.56 26.52 -12.21
CA LEU A 321 -13.10 27.71 -12.88
C LEU A 321 -12.09 28.53 -13.69
N PHE A 322 -10.79 28.21 -13.68
CA PHE A 322 -9.78 28.92 -14.50
C PHE A 322 -9.26 28.11 -15.69
N GLY A 323 -9.96 27.03 -16.06
CA GLY A 323 -9.82 26.39 -17.35
C GLY A 323 -10.94 26.84 -18.30
N SER A 324 -10.68 27.91 -19.05
CA SER A 324 -11.30 28.18 -20.35
C SER A 324 -10.22 28.61 -21.31
#